data_AF-A0A2T0B6S6-F1
#
_entry.id   AF-A0A2T0B6S6-F1
#
_cell.length_a   1.000
_cell.length_b   1.000
_cell.length_c   1.000
_cell.angle_alpha   90.00
_cell.angle_beta   90.00
_cell.angle_gamma   90.00
#
_symmetry.space_group_name_H-M   'P 1'
#
loop_
_entity.id
_entity.type
_entity.pdbx_description
1 polymer ?
#
loop_
_entity_poly.entity_id
_entity_poly.type
_entity_poly.pdbx_seq_one_letter_code
_entity_poly.pdbx_strand_id
1 'polypeptide(L)'
;MKIKSGTLAIVLVILIFGGIFASDIAGLWKTESSKTAGVIEEGSSAGEKDPEDIKGSFSFLDISNNYDIPVSVLEKAFQIKNVESIESFKAKDLEIYYGENIDKEIGTSSIRLFVALYKGIEFEITEEIYLPEAAVNILKEKGDIGKENLEYIEKNTVKILN
;
A
#
# COMPACT_ATOMS: atom_id res chain seq x y z
N MET A 1 36.04 39.97 -23.06
CA MET A 1 34.71 40.41 -23.55
C MET A 1 33.85 40.80 -22.36
N LYS A 2 33.20 41.97 -22.37
CA LYS A 2 32.19 42.35 -21.36
C LYS A 2 30.84 41.83 -21.84
N ILE A 3 30.27 40.83 -21.17
CA ILE A 3 28.94 40.31 -21.49
C ILE A 3 27.92 41.36 -21.04
N LYS A 4 26.95 41.69 -21.92
CA LYS A 4 25.87 42.61 -21.57
C LYS A 4 24.92 41.92 -20.59
N SER A 5 24.47 42.64 -19.56
CA SER A 5 23.61 42.11 -18.49
C SER A 5 22.36 41.36 -19.02
N GLY A 6 21.73 41.87 -20.08
CA GLY A 6 20.59 41.19 -20.72
C GLY A 6 20.93 39.84 -21.36
N THR A 7 22.13 39.68 -21.92
CA THR A 7 22.59 38.39 -22.46
C THR A 7 22.83 37.38 -21.33
N LEU A 8 23.36 37.85 -20.20
CA LEU A 8 23.58 37.00 -19.03
C LEU A 8 22.26 36.48 -18.45
N ALA A 9 21.23 37.34 -18.38
CA ALA A 9 19.90 36.95 -17.91
C ALA A 9 19.25 35.88 -18.79
N ILE A 10 19.35 36.03 -20.12
CA ILE A 10 18.80 35.04 -21.08
C ILE A 10 19.52 33.70 -20.95
N VAL A 11 20.86 33.71 -20.85
CA VAL A 11 21.65 32.49 -20.66
C VAL A 11 21.27 31.78 -19.37
N LEU A 12 21.02 32.52 -18.29
CA LEU A 12 20.63 31.95 -17.00
C LEU A 12 19.27 31.23 -17.09
N VAL A 13 18.29 31.84 -17.75
CA VAL A 13 16.97 31.22 -17.97
C VAL A 13 17.11 29.96 -18.81
N ILE A 14 17.90 30.01 -19.89
CA ILE A 14 18.13 28.83 -20.75
C ILE A 14 18.85 27.71 -19.98
N LEU A 15 19.80 28.04 -19.10
CA LEU A 15 20.47 27.02 -18.29
C LEU A 15 19.54 26.35 -17.28
N ILE A 16 18.66 27.12 -16.63
CA ILE A 16 17.70 26.58 -15.66
C ILE A 16 16.66 25.71 -16.38
N PHE A 17 15.93 26.27 -17.35
CA PHE A 17 14.85 25.55 -18.02
C PHE A 17 15.37 24.49 -19.00
N GLY A 18 16.49 24.75 -19.67
CA GLY A 18 17.15 23.79 -20.54
C GLY A 18 17.74 22.60 -19.77
N GLY A 19 18.25 22.82 -18.56
CA GLY A 19 18.70 21.75 -17.68
C GLY A 19 17.56 20.84 -17.21
N ILE A 20 16.41 21.41 -16.85
CA ILE A 20 15.20 20.66 -16.47
C ILE A 20 14.71 19.84 -17.67
N PHE A 21 14.56 20.47 -18.84
CA PHE A 21 14.09 19.80 -20.05
C PHE A 21 15.04 18.68 -20.52
N ALA A 22 16.36 18.90 -20.43
CA ALA A 22 17.35 17.87 -20.75
C ALA A 22 17.32 16.70 -19.75
N SER A 23 17.09 16.98 -18.46
CA SER A 23 17.00 15.95 -17.41
C SER A 23 15.74 15.09 -17.54
N ASP A 24 14.63 15.69 -17.98
CA ASP A 24 13.36 15.00 -18.28
C ASP A 24 13.51 14.05 -19.47
N ILE A 25 14.06 14.53 -20.60
CA ILE A 25 14.32 13.69 -21.79
C ILE A 25 15.31 12.57 -21.48
N ALA A 26 16.34 12.84 -20.67
CA ALA A 26 17.32 11.83 -20.27
C ALA A 26 16.74 10.78 -19.29
N GLY A 27 15.49 10.93 -18.84
CA GLY A 27 14.85 10.03 -17.88
C GLY A 27 15.54 10.03 -16.51
N LEU A 28 16.42 11.01 -16.25
CA LEU A 28 17.13 11.20 -14.98
C LEU A 28 16.20 11.79 -13.90
N TRP A 29 15.03 12.28 -14.32
CA TRP A 29 13.99 12.83 -13.47
C TRP A 29 12.76 11.91 -13.49
N LYS A 30 12.73 10.89 -12.62
CA LYS A 30 11.51 10.08 -12.39
C LYS A 30 10.72 10.65 -11.21
N THR A 31 9.66 11.38 -11.50
CA THR A 31 8.73 11.93 -10.48
C THR A 31 7.63 10.96 -10.08
N GLU A 32 7.40 9.92 -10.88
CA GLU A 32 6.45 8.86 -10.56
C GLU A 32 7.11 7.83 -9.66
N SER A 33 6.72 7.82 -8.39
CA SER A 33 7.04 6.72 -7.49
C SER A 33 6.38 5.46 -8.03
N SER A 34 7.17 4.50 -8.51
CA SER A 34 6.67 3.19 -8.87
C SER A 34 6.14 2.50 -7.61
N LYS A 35 4.82 2.29 -7.54
CA LYS A 35 4.17 1.52 -6.47
C LYS A 35 4.15 0.03 -6.79
N THR A 36 5.29 -0.46 -7.24
CA THR A 36 5.50 -1.89 -7.46
C THR A 36 6.20 -2.43 -6.21
N ALA A 37 5.60 -3.43 -5.57
CA ALA A 37 6.21 -4.12 -4.45
C ALA A 37 7.45 -4.88 -4.92
N GLY A 38 8.44 -5.00 -4.04
CA GLY A 38 9.58 -5.88 -4.19
C GLY A 38 9.15 -7.34 -4.27
N VAL A 39 10.08 -8.17 -4.71
CA VAL A 39 9.88 -9.62 -4.79
C VAL A 39 10.69 -10.24 -3.67
N ILE A 40 10.12 -11.19 -2.94
CA ILE A 40 10.81 -11.96 -1.92
C ILE A 40 11.90 -12.79 -2.62
N GLU A 41 13.15 -12.61 -2.24
CA GLU A 41 14.30 -13.24 -2.92
C GLU A 41 14.59 -14.66 -2.41
N GLU A 42 14.24 -14.96 -1.15
CA GLU A 42 14.62 -16.20 -0.47
C GLU A 42 13.47 -16.80 0.36
N GLY A 43 13.55 -18.10 0.65
CA GLY A 43 12.56 -18.82 1.46
C GLY A 43 11.41 -19.44 0.66
N SER A 44 10.40 -19.96 1.38
CA SER A 44 9.26 -20.68 0.78
C SER A 44 8.36 -19.80 -0.08
N SER A 45 8.42 -18.48 0.09
CA SER A 45 7.66 -17.47 -0.68
C SER A 45 8.52 -16.76 -1.73
N ALA A 46 9.71 -17.27 -2.05
CA ALA A 46 10.58 -16.65 -3.05
C ALA A 46 9.88 -16.52 -4.42
N GLY A 47 9.93 -15.33 -5.01
CA GLY A 47 9.22 -15.00 -6.26
C GLY A 47 7.87 -14.31 -6.07
N GLU A 48 7.29 -14.33 -4.86
CA GLU A 48 6.07 -13.59 -4.53
C GLU A 48 6.38 -12.12 -4.20
N LYS A 49 5.37 -11.26 -4.34
CA LYS A 49 5.49 -9.86 -3.90
C LYS A 49 5.49 -9.78 -2.36
N ASP A 50 6.39 -8.96 -1.81
CA ASP A 50 6.50 -8.77 -0.36
C ASP A 50 5.38 -7.87 0.17
N PRO A 51 4.50 -8.36 1.07
CA PRO A 51 3.47 -7.54 1.71
C PRO A 51 4.01 -6.39 2.57
N GLU A 52 5.24 -6.47 3.11
CA GLU A 52 5.84 -5.38 3.91
C GLU A 52 6.08 -4.10 3.09
N ASP A 53 6.22 -4.23 1.77
CA ASP A 53 6.39 -3.10 0.87
C ASP A 53 5.11 -2.26 0.68
N ILE A 54 3.96 -2.73 1.17
CA ILE A 54 2.73 -1.95 1.17
C ILE A 54 2.93 -0.74 2.06
N LYS A 55 2.97 0.44 1.43
CA LYS A 55 3.05 1.74 2.09
C LYS A 55 1.66 2.35 2.18
N GLY A 56 1.48 3.26 3.14
CA GLY A 56 0.21 3.97 3.31
C GLY A 56 -0.32 4.69 2.05
N SER A 57 0.55 5.01 1.08
CA SER A 57 0.16 5.65 -0.18
C SER A 57 -0.37 4.67 -1.26
N PHE A 58 -0.25 3.35 -1.06
CA PHE A 58 -0.77 2.34 -1.97
C PHE A 58 -2.29 2.40 -1.96
N SER A 59 -2.87 2.44 -3.16
CA SER A 59 -4.31 2.31 -3.35
C SER A 59 -4.73 0.83 -3.37
N PHE A 60 -6.02 0.55 -3.21
CA PHE A 60 -6.52 -0.82 -3.35
C PHE A 60 -6.27 -1.38 -4.75
N LEU A 61 -6.27 -0.53 -5.79
CA LEU A 61 -5.85 -0.94 -7.13
C LEU A 61 -4.36 -1.30 -7.18
N ASP A 62 -3.49 -0.53 -6.52
CA ASP A 62 -2.05 -0.86 -6.44
C ASP A 62 -1.86 -2.22 -5.75
N ILE A 63 -2.55 -2.47 -4.64
CA ILE A 63 -2.51 -3.75 -3.92
C ILE A 63 -3.06 -4.88 -4.81
N SER A 64 -4.20 -4.67 -5.46
CA SER A 64 -4.78 -5.66 -6.37
C SER A 64 -3.82 -6.05 -7.49
N ASN A 65 -3.13 -5.08 -8.09
CA ASN A 65 -2.20 -5.32 -9.19
C ASN A 65 -0.89 -5.98 -8.75
N ASN A 66 -0.45 -5.76 -7.51
CA ASN A 66 0.79 -6.36 -7.01
C ASN A 66 0.57 -7.79 -6.51
N TYR A 67 -0.55 -8.06 -5.83
CA TYR A 67 -0.74 -9.32 -5.11
C TYR A 67 -1.81 -10.23 -5.72
N ASP A 68 -2.45 -9.83 -6.83
CA ASP A 68 -3.57 -10.55 -7.46
C ASP A 68 -4.75 -10.80 -6.50
N ILE A 69 -5.08 -9.78 -5.69
CA ILE A 69 -6.23 -9.79 -4.79
C ILE A 69 -7.28 -8.83 -5.32
N PRO A 70 -8.48 -9.29 -5.73
CA PRO A 70 -9.48 -8.40 -6.29
C PRO A 70 -9.84 -7.26 -5.34
N VAL A 71 -9.98 -6.03 -5.87
CA VAL A 71 -10.40 -4.85 -5.09
C VAL A 71 -11.70 -5.12 -4.31
N SER A 72 -12.62 -5.89 -4.88
CA SER A 72 -13.88 -6.28 -4.22
C SER A 72 -13.69 -7.19 -3.00
N VAL A 73 -12.59 -7.95 -2.93
CA VAL A 73 -12.21 -8.72 -1.74
C VAL A 73 -11.71 -7.77 -0.66
N LEU A 74 -10.84 -6.81 -1.02
CA LEU A 74 -10.35 -5.79 -0.09
C LEU A 74 -11.49 -4.93 0.46
N GLU A 75 -12.40 -4.48 -0.40
CA GLU A 75 -13.60 -3.74 -0.03
C GLU A 75 -14.45 -4.49 1.01
N LYS A 76 -14.71 -5.77 0.77
CA LYS A 76 -15.48 -6.63 1.69
C LYS A 76 -14.74 -6.89 2.99
N ALA A 77 -13.44 -7.20 2.91
CA ALA A 77 -12.59 -7.48 4.05
C ALA A 77 -12.57 -6.29 5.03
N PHE A 78 -12.42 -5.08 4.49
CA PHE A 78 -12.38 -3.84 5.27
C PHE A 78 -13.74 -3.12 5.33
N GLN A 79 -14.83 -3.77 4.90
CA GLN A 79 -16.21 -3.23 4.94
C GLN A 79 -16.32 -1.74 4.55
N ILE A 80 -15.56 -1.33 3.54
CA ILE A 80 -15.51 0.07 3.10
C ILE A 80 -16.79 0.40 2.36
N LYS A 81 -17.47 1.47 2.78
CA LYS A 81 -18.74 1.94 2.21
C LYS A 81 -18.70 3.46 2.03
N ASN A 82 -19.57 3.96 1.17
CA ASN A 82 -19.78 5.40 0.95
C ASN A 82 -18.51 6.17 0.53
N VAL A 83 -17.61 5.52 -0.21
CA VAL A 83 -16.45 6.15 -0.82
C VAL A 83 -16.70 6.40 -2.30
N GLU A 84 -16.13 7.47 -2.85
CA GLU A 84 -16.31 7.83 -4.27
C GLU A 84 -15.70 6.79 -5.21
N SER A 85 -14.52 6.28 -4.86
CA SER A 85 -13.82 5.25 -5.65
C SER A 85 -12.99 4.34 -4.74
N ILE A 86 -13.44 3.09 -4.65
CA ILE A 86 -12.77 2.05 -3.86
C ILE A 86 -11.37 1.71 -4.41
N GLU A 87 -11.19 1.75 -5.73
CA GLU A 87 -9.91 1.48 -6.37
C GLU A 87 -8.83 2.49 -5.95
N SER A 88 -9.23 3.76 -5.75
CA SER A 88 -8.33 4.85 -5.35
C SER A 88 -8.10 4.95 -3.84
N PHE A 89 -8.87 4.19 -3.04
CA PHE A 89 -8.80 4.21 -1.58
C PHE A 89 -7.41 3.76 -1.11
N LYS A 90 -6.74 4.56 -0.28
CA LYS A 90 -5.36 4.29 0.13
C LYS A 90 -5.28 3.56 1.46
N ALA A 91 -4.22 2.77 1.62
CA ALA A 91 -3.99 1.99 2.83
C ALA A 91 -4.00 2.83 4.12
N LYS A 92 -3.36 4.00 4.11
CA LYS A 92 -3.35 4.93 5.26
C LYS A 92 -4.72 5.54 5.57
N ASP A 93 -5.62 5.58 4.58
CA ASP A 93 -6.92 6.21 4.76
C ASP A 93 -7.85 5.33 5.59
N LEU A 94 -7.50 4.06 5.87
CA LEU A 94 -8.21 3.19 6.81
C LEU A 94 -8.27 3.78 8.22
N GLU A 95 -7.16 4.32 8.72
CA GLU A 95 -7.10 4.92 10.06
C GLU A 95 -8.08 6.09 10.19
N ILE A 96 -8.21 6.89 9.12
CA ILE A 96 -9.15 8.00 9.05
C ILE A 96 -10.59 7.49 8.86
N TYR A 97 -10.78 6.47 8.01
CA TYR A 97 -12.09 5.89 7.69
C TYR A 97 -12.76 5.31 8.93
N TYR A 98 -12.01 4.54 9.73
CA TYR A 98 -12.51 4.05 10.99
C TYR A 98 -12.51 5.12 12.08
N GLY A 99 -11.50 6.00 12.07
CA GLY A 99 -11.36 7.10 13.02
C GLY A 99 -11.42 6.61 14.46
N GLU A 100 -12.04 7.41 15.33
CA GLU A 100 -12.26 7.07 16.74
C GLU A 100 -13.48 6.15 16.97
N ASN A 101 -14.14 5.66 15.92
CA ASN A 101 -15.34 4.82 16.06
C ASN A 101 -15.00 3.39 16.51
N ILE A 102 -13.72 3.04 16.56
CA ILE A 102 -13.22 1.76 17.04
C ILE A 102 -12.12 2.00 18.08
N ASP A 103 -12.11 1.19 19.13
CA ASP A 103 -11.12 1.30 20.21
C ASP A 103 -9.71 0.85 19.80
N LYS A 104 -9.58 0.22 18.63
CA LYS A 104 -8.37 -0.44 18.12
C LYS A 104 -8.07 0.04 16.72
N GLU A 105 -6.83 0.37 16.45
CA GLU A 105 -6.41 0.90 15.15
C GLU A 105 -6.48 -0.16 14.04
N ILE A 106 -7.05 0.22 12.91
CA ILE A 106 -7.02 -0.56 11.67
C ILE A 106 -6.41 0.33 10.60
N GLY A 107 -5.22 -0.04 10.12
CA GLY A 107 -4.38 0.81 9.29
C GLY A 107 -3.58 0.05 8.25
N THR A 108 -2.43 0.60 7.87
CA THR A 108 -1.58 0.00 6.84
C THR A 108 -1.09 -1.40 7.25
N SER A 109 -0.70 -1.60 8.51
CA SER A 109 -0.25 -2.91 9.03
C SER A 109 -1.36 -3.98 8.94
N SER A 110 -2.62 -3.59 9.13
CA SER A 110 -3.78 -4.49 8.95
C SER A 110 -3.90 -4.99 7.51
N ILE A 111 -3.64 -4.13 6.52
CA ILE A 111 -3.60 -4.55 5.11
C ILE A 111 -2.45 -5.51 4.84
N ARG A 112 -1.25 -5.22 5.36
CA ARG A 112 -0.08 -6.08 5.18
C ARG A 112 -0.35 -7.50 5.68
N LEU A 113 -0.85 -7.60 6.92
CA LEU A 113 -1.21 -8.87 7.51
C LEU A 113 -2.30 -9.58 6.70
N PHE A 114 -3.36 -8.86 6.30
CA PHE A 114 -4.42 -9.45 5.48
C PHE A 114 -3.88 -9.99 4.15
N VAL A 115 -3.06 -9.21 3.43
CA VAL A 115 -2.49 -9.59 2.14
C VAL A 115 -1.56 -10.80 2.31
N ALA A 116 -0.69 -10.78 3.31
CA ALA A 116 0.23 -11.89 3.57
C ALA A 116 -0.52 -13.20 3.85
N LEU A 117 -1.45 -13.17 4.80
CA LEU A 117 -2.25 -14.35 5.14
C LEU A 117 -3.17 -14.78 3.99
N TYR A 118 -3.71 -13.83 3.23
CA TYR A 118 -4.48 -14.15 2.04
C TYR A 118 -3.60 -14.84 1.01
N LYS A 119 -2.34 -14.46 0.85
CA LYS A 119 -1.43 -15.09 -0.13
C LYS A 119 -0.70 -16.33 0.39
N GLY A 120 -0.85 -16.67 1.67
CA GLY A 120 -0.10 -17.75 2.31
C GLY A 120 1.38 -17.41 2.48
N ILE A 121 1.72 -16.12 2.52
CA ILE A 121 3.08 -15.62 2.71
C ILE A 121 3.34 -15.51 4.22
N GLU A 122 4.53 -15.94 4.65
CA GLU A 122 4.97 -15.76 6.04
C GLU A 122 5.06 -14.28 6.39
N PHE A 123 4.50 -13.91 7.54
CA PHE A 123 4.43 -12.52 8.00
C PHE A 123 4.89 -12.43 9.44
N GLU A 124 5.94 -11.65 9.69
CA GLU A 124 6.45 -11.43 11.04
C GLU A 124 5.61 -10.35 11.74
N ILE A 125 4.85 -10.78 12.74
CA ILE A 125 4.04 -9.87 13.55
C ILE A 125 4.95 -9.21 14.58
N THR A 126 5.37 -7.98 14.29
CA THR A 126 6.25 -7.17 15.15
C THR A 126 5.48 -6.28 16.14
N GLU A 127 4.20 -6.06 15.89
CA GLU A 127 3.30 -5.21 16.69
C GLU A 127 1.89 -5.83 16.80
N GLU A 128 1.03 -5.23 17.63
CA GLU A 128 -0.34 -5.69 17.76
C GLU A 128 -1.18 -5.16 16.59
N ILE A 129 -1.57 -6.06 15.67
CA ILE A 129 -2.28 -5.73 14.44
C ILE A 129 -3.70 -6.27 14.53
N TYR A 130 -4.67 -5.39 14.34
CA TYR A 130 -6.08 -5.73 14.38
C TYR A 130 -6.67 -5.86 12.98
N LEU A 131 -7.61 -6.79 12.81
CA LEU A 131 -8.35 -6.99 11.58
C LEU A 131 -9.87 -6.87 11.81
N PRO A 132 -10.62 -6.32 10.84
CA PRO A 132 -12.06 -6.44 10.80
C PRO A 132 -12.54 -7.90 10.87
N GLU A 133 -13.68 -8.14 11.53
CA GLU A 133 -14.33 -9.46 11.53
C GLU A 133 -14.58 -10.00 10.11
N ALA A 134 -14.94 -9.14 9.16
CA ALA A 134 -15.14 -9.53 7.76
C ALA A 134 -13.84 -10.00 7.08
N ALA A 135 -12.70 -9.35 7.37
CA ALA A 135 -11.40 -9.77 6.88
C ALA A 135 -11.02 -11.15 7.42
N VAL A 136 -11.24 -11.38 8.72
CA VAL A 136 -10.97 -12.68 9.37
C VAL A 136 -11.84 -13.80 8.79
N ASN A 137 -13.11 -13.52 8.49
CA ASN A 137 -14.00 -14.51 7.87
C ASN A 137 -13.53 -14.89 6.46
N ILE A 138 -13.15 -13.91 5.63
CA ILE A 138 -12.60 -14.18 4.28
C ILE A 138 -11.33 -15.02 4.36
N LEU A 139 -10.45 -14.68 5.32
CA LEU A 139 -9.21 -15.41 5.57
C LEU A 139 -9.50 -16.88 5.95
N LYS A 140 -10.46 -17.11 6.85
CA LYS A 140 -10.90 -18.47 7.26
C LYS A 140 -11.46 -19.29 6.10
N GLU A 141 -12.25 -18.67 5.23
CA GLU A 141 -12.85 -19.35 4.07
C GLU A 141 -11.80 -19.83 3.06
N LYS A 142 -10.63 -19.19 2.99
CA LYS A 142 -9.56 -19.57 2.07
C LYS A 142 -8.86 -20.88 2.45
N GLY A 143 -8.88 -21.26 3.73
CA GLY A 143 -8.56 -22.62 4.19
C GLY A 143 -7.09 -22.96 4.42
N ASP A 144 -6.14 -22.04 4.21
CA ASP A 144 -4.70 -22.30 4.41
C ASP A 144 -4.04 -21.25 5.31
N ILE A 145 -4.53 -21.13 6.54
CA ILE A 145 -3.95 -20.27 7.56
C ILE A 145 -3.44 -21.16 8.67
N GLY A 146 -2.13 -21.14 8.89
CA GLY A 146 -1.48 -21.87 9.97
C GLY A 146 -2.18 -21.61 11.31
N LYS A 147 -2.23 -22.63 12.18
CA LYS A 147 -2.99 -22.59 13.43
C LYS A 147 -2.65 -21.38 14.31
N GLU A 148 -1.37 -21.01 14.38
CA GLU A 148 -0.91 -19.85 15.16
C GLU A 148 -1.44 -18.53 14.60
N ASN A 149 -1.39 -18.35 13.28
CA ASN A 149 -1.94 -17.17 12.61
C ASN A 149 -3.46 -17.10 12.77
N LEU A 150 -4.15 -18.24 12.73
CA LEU A 150 -5.59 -18.32 12.95
C LEU A 150 -5.96 -17.88 14.37
N GLU A 151 -5.28 -18.41 15.38
CA GLU A 151 -5.48 -18.02 16.78
C GLU A 151 -5.17 -16.53 17.00
N TYR A 152 -4.12 -16.00 16.34
CA TYR A 152 -3.78 -14.59 16.40
C TYR A 152 -4.88 -13.69 15.83
N ILE A 153 -5.35 -13.95 14.60
CA ILE A 153 -6.35 -13.09 13.97
C ILE A 153 -7.71 -13.18 14.68
N GLU A 154 -8.06 -14.34 15.24
CA GLU A 154 -9.28 -14.50 16.05
C GLU A 154 -9.23 -13.68 17.34
N LYS A 155 -8.07 -13.64 18.00
CA LYS A 155 -7.88 -12.84 19.21
C LYS A 155 -7.88 -11.34 18.92
N ASN A 156 -7.32 -10.93 17.78
CA ASN A 156 -7.17 -9.52 17.36
C ASN A 156 -8.22 -9.10 16.33
N THR A 157 -9.43 -9.65 16.43
CA THR A 157 -10.57 -9.27 15.61
C THR A 157 -11.30 -8.07 16.21
N VAL A 158 -11.65 -7.10 15.36
CA VAL A 158 -12.49 -5.95 15.72
C VAL A 158 -13.83 -6.04 14.99
N LYS A 159 -14.91 -5.94 15.74
CA LYS A 159 -16.26 -5.91 15.18
C LYS A 159 -16.64 -4.48 14.81
N ILE A 160 -16.84 -4.23 13.53
CA ILE A 160 -17.28 -2.92 13.03
C ILE A 160 -18.82 -2.91 13.08
N LEU A 161 -19.37 -2.03 13.92
CA LEU A 161 -20.79 -1.75 13.95
C LEU A 161 -21.10 -0.75 12.83
N ASN A 162 -21.44 -1.27 11.66
CA ASN A 162 -21.95 -0.48 10.53
C ASN A 162 -23.43 -0.12 10.71
#